data_AF-A0A4Q4W9Y6-F1
#
_entry.id   AF-A0A4Q4W9Y6-F1
#
_cell.length_a   1.000
_cell.length_b   1.000
_cell.length_c   1.000
_cell.angle_alpha   90.00
_cell.angle_beta   90.00
_cell.angle_gamma   90.00
#
_symmetry.space_group_name_H-M   'P 1'
#
loop_
_entity.id
_entity.type
_entity.pdbx_description
1 polymer ?
#
loop_
_entity_poly.entity_id
_entity_poly.type
_entity_poly.pdbx_seq_one_letter_code
_entity_poly.pdbx_strand_id
1 'polypeptide(L)' 'MDKINNAANYVADSVKGATSTASKESNKSVAKDNNASLGTRASAAKDAVGDKVDEQKHDTSADVNKEAAKH' A
#
# COMPACT_ATOMS: atom_id res chain seq x y z
N MET A 1 7.26 -5.44 26.67
CA MET A 1 7.24 -6.23 25.41
C MET A 1 6.69 -5.42 24.24
N ASP A 2 6.27 -4.18 24.47
CA ASP A 2 5.55 -3.32 23.53
C ASP A 2 6.44 -2.70 22.46
N LYS A 3 7.71 -2.40 22.77
CA LYS A 3 8.64 -1.81 21.79
C LYS A 3 9.01 -2.77 20.66
N ILE A 4 9.15 -4.07 20.96
CA ILE A 4 9.45 -5.09 19.94
C ILE A 4 8.22 -5.33 19.06
N ASN A 5 7.02 -5.38 19.65
CA ASN A 5 5.78 -5.48 18.89
C ASN A 5 5.53 -4.23 18.03
N ASN A 6 5.81 -3.02 18.53
CA ASN A 6 5.72 -1.80 17.73
C ASN A 6 6.77 -1.75 16.62
N ALA A 7 8.00 -2.21 16.86
CA ALA A 7 9.03 -2.28 15.83
C ALA A 7 8.68 -3.33 14.76
N ALA A 8 8.18 -4.50 15.16
CA ALA A 8 7.71 -5.53 14.24
C ALA A 8 6.52 -5.04 13.41
N ASN A 9 5.56 -4.36 14.04
CA ASN A 9 4.43 -3.75 13.35
C ASN A 9 4.90 -2.63 12.41
N TYR A 10 5.83 -1.77 12.82
CA TYR A 10 6.37 -0.69 11.98
C TYR A 10 7.14 -1.21 10.76
N VAL A 11 7.93 -2.26 10.93
CA VAL A 11 8.62 -2.93 9.81
C VAL A 11 7.61 -3.63 8.91
N ALA A 12 6.63 -4.31 9.48
CA ALA A 12 5.55 -4.93 8.70
C ALA A 12 4.74 -3.88 7.93
N ASP A 13 4.44 -2.73 8.54
CA ASP A 13 3.75 -1.60 7.92
C ASP A 13 4.60 -0.95 6.83
N SER A 14 5.89 -0.74 7.06
CA SER A 14 6.80 -0.18 6.06
C SER A 14 6.95 -1.11 4.86
N VAL A 15 7.09 -2.42 5.08
CA VAL A 15 7.17 -3.42 4.02
C VAL A 15 5.84 -3.52 3.28
N LYS A 16 4.71 -3.51 3.98
CA LYS A 16 3.37 -3.50 3.36
C LYS A 16 3.14 -2.24 2.54
N GLY A 17 3.48 -1.05 3.05
CA GLY A 17 3.39 0.20 2.32
C GLY A 17 4.26 0.20 1.06
N ALA A 18 5.52 -0.22 1.17
CA ALA A 18 6.41 -0.35 0.02
C ALA A 18 5.89 -1.38 -1.01
N THR A 19 5.31 -2.48 -0.53
CA THR A 19 4.69 -3.51 -1.38
C THR A 19 3.45 -2.96 -2.09
N SER A 20 2.58 -2.23 -1.39
CA SER A 20 1.40 -1.59 -1.98
C SER A 20 1.78 -0.55 -3.02
N THR A 21 2.82 0.26 -2.79
CA THR A 21 3.33 1.20 -3.80
C THR A 21 3.87 0.47 -5.03
N ALA A 22 4.66 -0.60 -4.84
CA ALA A 22 5.18 -1.42 -5.94
C ALA A 22 4.06 -2.12 -6.74
N SER A 23 3.10 -2.72 -6.05
CA SER A 23 1.91 -3.35 -6.64
C SER A 23 1.11 -2.33 -7.45
N LYS A 24 0.88 -1.13 -6.90
CA LYS A 24 0.20 -0.03 -7.57
C LYS A 24 0.91 0.43 -8.85
N GLU A 25 2.24 0.56 -8.84
CA GLU A 25 3.00 0.92 -10.06
C GLU A 25 2.95 -0.18 -11.12
N SER A 26 3.11 -1.44 -10.71
CA SER A 26 2.99 -2.61 -11.60
C SER A 26 1.59 -2.66 -12.24
N ASN A 27 0.55 -2.55 -11.41
CA ASN A 27 -0.85 -2.55 -11.83
C ASN A 27 -1.17 -1.36 -12.75
N LYS A 28 -0.59 -0.18 -12.49
CA LYS A 28 -0.73 0.99 -13.38
C LYS A 28 -0.03 0.77 -14.72
N SER A 29 1.10 0.07 -14.74
CA SER A 29 1.79 -0.32 -15.98
C SER A 29 0.92 -1.29 -16.79
N VAL A 30 0.41 -2.34 -16.15
CA VAL A 30 -0.47 -3.34 -16.79
C VAL A 30 -1.79 -2.74 -17.28
N ALA A 31 -2.42 -1.85 -16.51
CA ALA A 31 -3.65 -1.17 -16.92
C ALA A 31 -3.45 -0.29 -18.18
N LYS A 32 -2.25 0.24 -18.37
CA LYS A 32 -1.85 1.05 -19.53
C LYS A 32 -1.24 0.23 -20.67
N ASP A 33 -0.95 -1.04 -20.45
CA ASP A 33 -0.38 -1.92 -21.46
C ASP A 33 -1.45 -2.22 -22.52
N ASN A 34 -1.18 -1.80 -23.77
CA ASN A 34 -2.09 -2.03 -24.89
C ASN A 34 -2.02 -3.47 -25.43
N ASN A 35 -0.99 -4.23 -25.04
CA ASN A 35 -0.81 -5.64 -25.35
C ASN A 35 -1.51 -6.56 -24.31
N ALA A 36 -1.85 -6.03 -23.14
CA ALA A 36 -2.62 -6.75 -22.14
C ALA A 36 -4.11 -6.81 -22.52
N SER A 37 -4.75 -7.96 -22.28
CA SER A 37 -6.18 -8.12 -22.53
C SER A 37 -7.02 -7.14 -21.71
N LEU A 38 -8.21 -6.76 -22.19
CA LEU A 38 -9.12 -5.86 -21.46
C LEU A 38 -9.44 -6.34 -20.04
N GLY A 39 -9.62 -7.65 -19.85
CA GLY A 39 -9.84 -8.23 -18.52
C GLY A 39 -8.65 -8.05 -17.59
N THR A 40 -7.43 -8.29 -18.11
CA THR A 40 -6.18 -8.06 -17.36
C THR A 40 -6.01 -6.60 -16.96
N ARG A 41 -6.29 -5.67 -17.89
CA ARG A 41 -6.21 -4.23 -17.64
C ARG A 41 -7.23 -3.76 -16.59
N ALA A 42 -8.45 -4.28 -16.66
CA ALA A 42 -9.51 -3.94 -15.71
C ALA A 42 -9.21 -4.46 -14.30
N SER A 43 -8.74 -5.70 -14.17
CA SER A 43 -8.28 -6.26 -12.90
C SER A 43 -7.12 -5.43 -12.32
N ALA A 44 -6.11 -5.13 -13.14
CA ALA A 44 -4.99 -4.30 -12.70
C ALA A 44 -5.44 -2.89 -12.28
N ALA A 45 -6.36 -2.26 -13.00
CA ALA A 45 -6.92 -0.97 -12.58
C ALA A 45 -7.66 -1.07 -11.23
N LYS A 46 -8.43 -2.15 -11.01
CA LYS A 46 -9.12 -2.41 -9.73
C LYS A 46 -8.12 -2.63 -8.59
N ASP A 47 -7.09 -3.42 -8.82
CA ASP A 47 -6.05 -3.71 -7.83
C ASP A 47 -5.25 -2.44 -7.52
N ALA A 48 -4.89 -1.61 -8.51
CA ALA A 48 -4.24 -0.32 -8.28
C ALA A 48 -5.07 0.65 -7.44
N VAL A 49 -6.40 0.61 -7.56
CA VAL A 49 -7.31 1.41 -6.72
C VAL A 49 -7.36 0.85 -5.30
N GLY A 50 -7.43 -0.48 -5.15
CA GLY A 50 -7.34 -1.15 -3.85
C GLY A 50 -6.03 -0.81 -3.13
N ASP A 51 -4.90 -0.99 -3.82
CA ASP A 51 -3.56 -0.68 -3.32
C ASP A 51 -3.45 0.79 -2.87
N LYS A 52 -4.08 1.73 -3.61
CA LYS A 52 -4.08 3.16 -3.23
C LYS A 52 -4.90 3.42 -1.95
N VAL A 53 -6.00 2.71 -1.76
CA VAL A 53 -6.81 2.82 -0.54
C VAL A 53 -6.06 2.25 0.66
N ASP A 54 -5.40 1.10 0.50
CA ASP A 54 -4.57 0.52 1.56
C ASP A 54 -3.36 1.40 1.87
N GLU A 55 -2.69 1.96 0.85
CA GLU A 55 -1.62 2.96 1.02
C GLU A 55 -2.11 4.14 1.87
N GLN A 56 -3.28 4.72 1.58
CA GLN A 56 -3.84 5.81 2.40
C GLN A 56 -4.15 5.40 3.84
N LYS A 57 -4.67 4.19 4.08
CA LYS A 57 -4.95 3.70 5.43
C LYS A 57 -3.67 3.51 6.24
N HIS A 58 -2.64 3.00 5.60
CA HIS A 58 -1.31 2.85 6.20
C HIS A 58 -0.69 4.21 6.52
N ASP A 59 -0.75 5.17 5.59
CA ASP A 59 -0.25 6.54 5.80
C ASP A 59 -0.98 7.24 6.95
N THR A 60 -2.32 7.13 6.98
CA THR A 60 -3.16 7.70 8.04
C THR A 60 -2.85 7.06 9.40
N SER A 61 -2.71 5.73 9.45
CA SER A 61 -2.40 5.02 10.70
C SER A 61 -1.01 5.36 11.22
N ALA A 62 -0.06 5.56 10.31
CA ALA A 62 1.28 6.02 10.65
C ALA A 62 1.26 7.46 11.19
N ASP A 63 0.50 8.35 10.57
CA ASP A 63 0.39 9.75 11.00
C ASP A 63 -0.32 9.88 12.36
N VAL A 64 -1.44 9.19 12.55
CA VAL A 64 -2.17 9.16 13.83
C VAL A 64 -1.30 8.56 14.94
N ASN A 65 -0.58 7.47 14.69
CA ASN A 65 0.35 6.93 15.69
C ASN A 65 1.51 7.89 15.99
N LYS A 66 1.97 8.66 15.00
CA LYS A 66 3.05 9.64 15.18
C LYS A 66 2.58 10.88 15.92
N GLU A 67 1.33 11.31 15.73
CA GLU A 67 0.69 12.36 16.52
C GLU A 67 0.39 11.89 17.95
N ALA A 68 -0.16 10.68 18.12
CA ALA A 68 -0.41 10.09 19.43
C ALA A 68 0.88 9.86 20.22
N ALA A 69 2.02 9.59 19.56
CA ALA A 69 3.31 9.47 20.21
C ALA A 69 3.99 10.82 20.54
N LYS A 70 3.46 11.95 20.04
CA LYS A 70 3.95 13.30 20.37
C LYS A 70 3.26 13.93 21.58
N HIS A 71 2.12 13.39 22.01
CA HIS A 71 1.38 13.79 23.21
C HIS A 71 1.63 12.82 24.37
#